data_AF-A0A7C4I3J9-F1
#
_entry.id   AF-A0A7C4I3J9-F1
#
_cell.length_a   1.000
_cell.length_b   1.000
_cell.length_c   1.000
_cell.angle_alpha   90.00
_cell.angle_beta   90.00
_cell.angle_gamma   90.00
#
_symmetry.space_group_name_H-M   'P 1'
#
loop_
_entity.id
_entity.type
_entity.pdbx_description
1 polymer ?
#
loop_
_entity_poly.entity_id
_entity_poly.type
_entity_poly.pdbx_seq_one_letter_code
_entity_poly.pdbx_strand_id
1 'polypeptide(L)'
;MNTEPLSLDASVVETLATVTTATLTTVLLKKGLRNVWLRGAKPLRPDQPRLVGRAFTLRFVPAREDLATPESWSSPISTRAAIEAMPPG
;
A
#
# COMPACT_ATOMS: atom_id res chain seq x y z
N MET A 1 11.01 12.53 -7.40
CA MET A 1 9.70 13.05 -7.81
C MET A 1 8.85 13.03 -6.55
N ASN A 2 8.82 14.13 -5.81
CA ASN A 2 8.04 14.21 -4.57
C ASN A 2 6.59 14.44 -4.99
N THR A 3 5.83 13.35 -5.11
CA THR A 3 4.38 13.44 -5.29
C THR A 3 3.78 13.69 -3.92
N GLU A 4 3.35 14.92 -3.67
CA GLU A 4 2.50 15.24 -2.53
C GLU A 4 1.34 14.23 -2.46
N PRO A 5 1.09 13.60 -1.31
CA PRO A 5 0.08 12.56 -1.20
C PRO A 5 -1.30 13.15 -1.49
N LEU A 6 -2.04 12.54 -2.41
CA LEU A 6 -3.42 12.93 -2.70
C LEU A 6 -4.26 12.78 -1.42
N SER A 7 -4.85 13.88 -0.97
CA SER A 7 -5.75 13.89 0.19
C SER A 7 -6.81 12.79 0.09
N LEU A 8 -7.04 12.06 1.18
CA LEU A 8 -8.09 11.05 1.30
C LEU A 8 -9.13 11.57 2.29
N ASP A 9 -10.34 11.81 1.80
CA ASP A 9 -11.43 12.33 2.62
C ASP A 9 -11.84 11.31 3.69
N ALA A 10 -12.02 11.76 4.94
CA ALA A 10 -12.41 10.92 6.06
C ALA A 10 -13.75 10.20 5.82
N SER A 11 -14.70 10.85 5.17
CA SER A 11 -16.01 10.23 4.84
C SER A 11 -15.86 9.04 3.89
N VAL A 12 -14.88 9.10 2.97
CA VAL A 12 -14.57 7.99 2.06
C VAL A 12 -13.95 6.83 2.83
N VAL A 13 -13.03 7.12 3.77
CA VAL A 13 -12.41 6.10 4.64
C VAL A 13 -13.48 5.39 5.46
N GLU A 14 -14.33 6.15 6.15
CA GLU A 14 -15.42 5.62 6.97
C GLU A 14 -16.37 4.75 6.15
N THR A 15 -16.79 5.24 4.98
CA THR A 15 -17.69 4.50 4.10
C THR A 15 -17.06 3.18 3.65
N LEU A 16 -15.83 3.22 3.12
CA LEU A 16 -15.15 2.04 2.58
C LEU A 16 -14.79 1.03 3.67
N ALA A 17 -14.54 1.46 4.91
CA ALA A 17 -14.25 0.57 6.04
C ALA A 17 -15.44 -0.34 6.39
N THR A 18 -16.66 0.05 6.03
CA THR A 18 -17.88 -0.76 6.25
C THR A 18 -18.15 -1.77 5.12
N VAL A 19 -17.47 -1.66 3.98
CA VAL A 19 -17.73 -2.47 2.78
C VAL A 19 -16.75 -3.65 2.70
N THR A 20 -17.24 -4.83 2.29
CA THR A 20 -16.36 -5.99 2.09
C THR A 20 -15.52 -5.86 0.82
N THR A 21 -14.32 -6.45 0.82
CA THR A 21 -13.47 -6.49 -0.38
C THR A 21 -14.16 -7.23 -1.54
N ALA A 22 -14.98 -8.24 -1.26
CA ALA A 22 -15.76 -8.97 -2.27
C ALA A 22 -16.81 -8.08 -2.98
N THR A 23 -17.47 -7.20 -2.22
CA THR A 23 -18.38 -6.20 -2.78
C THR A 23 -17.63 -5.22 -3.68
N LEU A 24 -16.49 -4.71 -3.21
CA LEU A 24 -15.66 -3.78 -3.98
C LEU A 24 -15.15 -4.41 -5.29
N THR A 25 -14.63 -5.64 -5.25
CA THR A 25 -14.16 -6.32 -6.46
C THR A 25 -15.29 -6.57 -7.46
N THR A 26 -16.51 -6.83 -6.99
CA THR A 26 -17.69 -6.95 -7.86
C THR A 26 -18.06 -5.62 -8.54
N VAL A 27 -18.02 -4.51 -7.81
CA VAL A 27 -18.25 -3.17 -8.38
C VAL A 27 -17.19 -2.83 -9.41
N LEU A 28 -15.92 -3.14 -9.13
CA LEU A 28 -14.81 -2.93 -10.06
C LEU A 28 -14.93 -3.82 -11.31
N LEU A 29 -15.37 -5.07 -11.15
CA LEU A 29 -15.66 -5.97 -12.26
C LEU A 29 -16.75 -5.40 -13.19
N LYS A 30 -17.84 -4.86 -12.62
CA LYS A 30 -18.90 -4.17 -13.39
C LYS A 30 -18.36 -2.96 -14.16
N LYS A 31 -17.28 -2.33 -13.67
CA LYS A 31 -16.55 -1.26 -14.35
C LYS A 31 -15.47 -1.75 -15.33
N GLY A 32 -15.38 -3.07 -15.58
CA GLY A 32 -14.43 -3.67 -16.51
C GLY A 32 -13.06 -4.03 -15.91
N LEU A 33 -12.84 -3.78 -14.61
CA LEU A 33 -11.57 -4.05 -13.94
C LEU A 33 -11.57 -5.45 -13.32
N ARG A 34 -10.76 -6.36 -13.89
CA ARG A 34 -10.72 -7.78 -13.49
C ARG A 34 -9.57 -8.14 -12.56
N ASN A 35 -8.44 -7.45 -12.68
CA ASN A 35 -7.21 -7.71 -11.90
C ASN A 35 -7.08 -6.69 -10.76
N VAL A 36 -7.90 -6.85 -9.72
CA VAL A 36 -8.05 -5.84 -8.63
C VAL A 36 -7.73 -6.38 -7.24
N TRP A 37 -7.17 -7.59 -7.15
CA TRP A 37 -6.86 -8.27 -5.89
C TRP A 37 -5.43 -8.80 -5.86
N LEU A 38 -4.75 -8.65 -4.72
CA LEU A 38 -3.43 -9.22 -4.46
C LEU A 38 -3.56 -10.69 -4.04
N ARG A 39 -3.07 -11.60 -4.88
CA ARG A 39 -3.12 -13.04 -4.61
C ARG A 39 -2.29 -13.40 -3.39
N GLY A 40 -2.82 -14.24 -2.50
CA GLY A 40 -2.13 -14.69 -1.30
C GLY A 40 -2.15 -13.70 -0.12
N ALA A 41 -2.65 -12.47 -0.32
CA ALA A 41 -2.83 -11.53 0.78
C ALA A 41 -3.88 -12.04 1.77
N LYS A 42 -3.52 -12.06 3.06
CA LYS A 42 -4.41 -12.47 4.16
C LYS A 42 -4.09 -11.65 5.42
N PRO A 43 -5.07 -11.40 6.31
CA PRO A 43 -4.82 -10.80 7.61
C PRO A 43 -3.78 -11.61 8.40
N LEU A 44 -2.93 -10.92 9.17
CA LEU A 44 -1.98 -11.59 10.06
C LEU A 44 -2.68 -12.17 11.29
N ARG A 45 -3.80 -11.56 11.71
CA ARG A 45 -4.62 -12.02 12.84
C ARG A 45 -6.12 -12.02 12.48
N PRO A 46 -6.94 -12.92 13.05
CA PRO A 46 -8.37 -12.99 12.75
C PRO A 46 -9.18 -11.75 13.14
N ASP A 47 -8.74 -11.03 14.17
CA ASP A 47 -9.38 -9.85 14.76
C ASP A 47 -8.95 -8.53 14.10
N GLN A 48 -8.11 -8.60 13.06
CA GLN A 48 -7.62 -7.39 12.40
C GLN A 48 -8.78 -6.66 11.70
N PRO A 49 -9.01 -5.36 12.01
CA PRO A 49 -10.06 -4.59 11.37
C PRO A 49 -9.77 -4.37 9.89
N ARG A 50 -10.80 -4.00 9.12
CA ARG A 50 -10.62 -3.57 7.74
C ARG A 50 -9.85 -2.25 7.73
N LEU A 51 -8.85 -2.16 6.86
CA LEU A 51 -8.03 -0.97 6.69
C LEU A 51 -8.32 -0.35 5.33
N VAL A 52 -8.41 0.98 5.31
CA VAL A 52 -8.58 1.80 4.12
C VAL A 52 -7.54 2.90 4.17
N GLY A 53 -6.79 3.06 3.10
CA GLY A 53 -5.69 4.01 3.02
C GLY A 53 -5.26 4.25 1.58
N ARG A 54 -4.39 5.23 1.38
CA ARG A 54 -3.78 5.46 0.07
C ARG A 54 -2.63 4.48 -0.15
N ALA A 55 -2.48 3.98 -1.36
CA ALA A 55 -1.36 3.11 -1.68
C ALA A 55 -0.05 3.91 -1.74
N PHE A 56 0.85 3.66 -0.79
CA PHE A 56 2.27 4.02 -0.90
C PHE A 56 3.02 2.81 -1.49
N THR A 57 3.61 2.96 -2.67
CA THR A 57 4.21 1.83 -3.39
C THR A 57 5.69 1.71 -3.10
N LEU A 58 6.11 0.51 -2.69
CA LEU A 58 7.52 0.15 -2.52
C LEU A 58 7.84 -1.00 -3.47
N ARG A 59 9.00 -0.92 -4.13
CA ARG A 59 9.49 -1.97 -5.01
C ARG A 59 10.74 -2.59 -4.41
N PHE A 60 10.66 -3.89 -4.15
CA PHE A 60 11.83 -4.68 -3.78
C PHE A 60 12.50 -5.24 -5.03
N VAL A 61 13.83 -5.28 -5.00
CA VAL A 61 14.67 -5.98 -5.97
C VAL A 61 15.50 -7.01 -5.21
N PRO A 62 15.93 -8.12 -5.86
CA PRO A 62 16.80 -9.08 -5.21
C PRO A 62 18.03 -8.42 -4.60
N ALA A 63 18.41 -8.86 -3.40
CA ALA A 63 19.55 -8.33 -2.69
C ALA A 63 20.84 -8.58 -3.48
N ARG A 64 21.74 -7.60 -3.40
CA ARG A 64 23.05 -7.64 -4.03
C ARG A 64 24.09 -7.31 -2.98
N GLU A 65 24.88 -8.30 -2.60
CA GLU A 65 25.89 -8.17 -1.55
C GLU A 65 26.93 -7.09 -1.88
N ASP A 66 27.23 -6.90 -3.17
CA ASP A 66 28.15 -5.87 -3.65
C ASP A 66 27.63 -4.43 -3.51
N LEU A 67 26.31 -4.25 -3.37
CA LEU A 67 25.65 -2.94 -3.23
C LEU A 67 25.05 -2.70 -1.83
N ALA A 68 24.85 -3.75 -1.04
CA ALA A 68 24.20 -3.71 0.26
C ALA A 68 25.16 -3.32 1.39
N THR A 69 25.93 -2.24 1.20
CA THR A 69 26.82 -1.70 2.24
C THR A 69 26.05 -0.84 3.25
N PRO A 70 26.57 -0.55 4.45
CA PRO A 70 25.91 0.35 5.41
C PRO A 70 25.57 1.73 4.83
N GLU A 71 26.40 2.27 3.93
CA GLU A 71 26.18 3.55 3.26
C GLU A 71 24.89 3.55 2.43
N SER A 72 24.51 2.39 1.85
CA SER A 72 23.29 2.22 1.06
C SER A 72 22.02 2.57 1.84
N TRP A 73 22.05 2.50 3.18
CA TRP A 73 20.91 2.83 4.03
C TRP A 73 20.61 4.32 4.12
N SER A 74 21.59 5.17 3.81
CA SER A 74 21.42 6.62 3.69
C SER A 74 20.92 7.06 2.31
N SER A 75 20.83 6.12 1.36
CA SER A 75 20.33 6.41 0.02
C SER A 75 18.87 6.86 0.06
N PRO A 76 18.47 7.86 -0.76
CA PRO A 76 17.08 8.31 -0.84
C PRO A 76 16.12 7.25 -1.38
N ILE A 77 16.64 6.20 -2.03
CA ILE A 77 15.86 5.06 -2.52
C ILE A 77 15.88 3.86 -1.56
N SER A 78 16.45 4.03 -0.36
CA SER A 78 16.49 2.97 0.66
C SER A 78 15.11 2.71 1.26
N THR A 79 14.93 1.51 1.84
CA THR A 79 13.73 1.18 2.62
C THR A 79 13.51 2.14 3.78
N ARG A 80 14.59 2.64 4.39
CA ARG A 80 14.52 3.63 5.47
C ARG A 80 13.92 4.93 4.99
N ALA A 81 14.49 5.49 3.91
CA ALA A 81 13.97 6.73 3.31
C ALA A 81 12.51 6.57 2.86
N ALA A 82 12.14 5.40 2.35
CA ALA A 82 10.75 5.10 2.00
C ALA A 82 9.81 5.16 3.22
N ILE A 83 10.19 4.55 4.35
CA ILE A 83 9.40 4.60 5.60
C ILE A 83 9.27 6.03 6.11
N GLU A 84 10.36 6.80 6.13
CA GLU A 84 10.36 8.20 6.56
C GLU A 84 9.49 9.09 5.66
N ALA A 85 9.29 8.71 4.39
CA ALA A 85 8.44 9.42 3.44
C ALA A 85 6.96 8.96 3.43
N MET A 86 6.59 7.92 4.18
CA MET A 86 5.20 7.43 4.22
C MET A 86 4.30 8.48 4.91
N PRO A 87 3.24 8.96 4.24
CA PRO A 87 2.29 9.87 4.88
C PRO A 87 1.42 9.11 5.90
N PRO A 88 0.75 9.82 6.83
CA PRO A 88 -0.26 9.22 7.68
C PRO A 88 -1.43 8.62 6.86
N GLY A 89 -1.96 7.48 7.30
CA GLY A 89 -3.10 6.79 6.69
C GLY A 89 -2.70 5.67 5.74
#